data_AF-A0A1F8VHI2-F1
#
_entry.id   AF-A0A1F8VHI2-F1
#
_cell.length_a   1.000
_cell.length_b   1.000
_cell.length_c   1.000
_cell.angle_alpha   90.00
_cell.angle_beta   90.00
_cell.angle_gamma   90.00
#
_symmetry.space_group_name_H-M   'P 1'
#
loop_
_entity.id
_entity.type
_entity.pdbx_description
1 polymer ?
#
loop_
_entity_poly.entity_id
_entity_poly.type
_entity_poly.pdbx_seq_one_letter_code
_entity_poly.pdbx_strand_id
1 'polypeptide(L)'
;MSKKFNILILGASYGSLLASKLLMAGHSVSLVCRRDTATLINSEGTRVRMPVKGREGLVEIDSRQLPGKLSAVTPTDVKPEQYDLVCLAMQEPQYSASGVRELMKAIALAKVPCMSIMNMPPLPYLARIPGLDASGLRACFHDATVWDDFEPGLMTLCSPDPQAFRPPEEKPNVLQVGLPTNFKVARFENPAHTAMLEQMEADIAAARLTVNGEAIDLPVKLKVHDSIFVPLAKWAMLLTGNYRCVGADGMRPIRDAVHGDIELSRQIYGWVVDLCVQLGASRDDMVPFEKYAAAGQGLMKPSSAARALAAGATDIERIDLLVKLVAEQKGLRSESVCETVRLINGWLERNRKAAAEKKAAEAVVA
;
A
#
# COMPACT_ATOMS: atom_id res chain seq x y z
N MET A 1 16.46 18.50 21.08
CA MET A 1 16.29 17.68 19.86
C MET A 1 14.89 17.10 19.88
N SER A 2 14.17 17.05 18.74
CA SER A 2 12.85 16.41 18.67
C SER A 2 12.94 14.92 19.03
N LYS A 3 11.90 14.37 19.66
CA LYS A 3 11.83 12.93 19.97
C LYS A 3 12.02 12.14 18.68
N LYS A 4 12.96 11.18 18.68
CA LYS A 4 13.08 10.19 17.61
C LYS A 4 12.31 8.93 17.98
N PHE A 5 11.79 8.27 16.97
CA PHE A 5 10.85 7.16 17.10
C PHE A 5 11.50 5.90 16.54
N ASN A 6 11.06 4.76 17.04
CA ASN A 6 11.41 3.44 16.53
C ASN A 6 10.23 2.90 15.73
N ILE A 7 10.43 2.66 14.43
CA ILE A 7 9.37 2.22 13.51
C ILE A 7 9.67 0.81 13.02
N LEU A 8 8.74 -0.11 13.18
CA LEU A 8 8.77 -1.42 12.54
C LEU A 8 8.03 -1.32 11.20
N ILE A 9 8.61 -1.78 10.10
CA ILE A 9 7.94 -1.81 8.79
C ILE A 9 7.85 -3.25 8.30
N LEU A 10 6.63 -3.76 8.18
CA LEU A 10 6.38 -5.08 7.62
C LEU A 10 6.47 -5.00 6.10
N GLY A 11 7.56 -5.54 5.54
CA GLY A 11 7.85 -5.52 4.10
C GLY A 11 9.03 -4.62 3.73
N ALA A 12 10.15 -5.24 3.33
CA ALA A 12 11.39 -4.53 2.99
C ALA A 12 11.51 -4.05 1.52
N SER A 13 10.50 -4.30 0.68
CA SER A 13 10.50 -3.81 -0.71
C SER A 13 9.95 -2.38 -0.77
N TYR A 14 8.64 -2.22 -0.94
CA TYR A 14 8.00 -0.90 -0.98
C TYR A 14 8.18 -0.11 0.32
N GLY A 15 8.21 -0.80 1.47
CA GLY A 15 8.49 -0.20 2.77
C GLY A 15 9.85 0.51 2.87
N SER A 16 10.83 0.15 2.03
CA SER A 16 12.12 0.85 1.97
C SER A 16 11.99 2.31 1.54
N LEU A 17 10.95 2.67 0.77
CA LEU A 17 10.68 4.05 0.42
C LEU A 17 10.35 4.89 1.66
N LEU A 18 9.37 4.46 2.46
CA LEU A 18 9.03 5.12 3.71
C LEU A 18 10.22 5.08 4.70
N ALA A 19 10.90 3.93 4.80
CA ALA A 19 12.08 3.77 5.64
C ALA A 19 13.15 4.82 5.32
N SER A 20 13.50 5.00 4.04
CA SER A 20 14.51 5.98 3.63
C SER A 20 14.16 7.41 4.07
N LYS A 21 12.87 7.78 4.05
CA LYS A 21 12.43 9.10 4.53
C LYS A 21 12.54 9.23 6.04
N LEU A 22 12.10 8.22 6.79
CA LEU A 22 12.21 8.20 8.24
C LEU A 22 13.67 8.22 8.71
N LEU A 23 14.55 7.48 8.03
CA LEU A 23 15.99 7.45 8.30
C LEU A 23 16.65 8.80 7.99
N MET A 24 16.28 9.46 6.88
CA MET A 24 16.74 10.82 6.56
C MET A 24 16.34 11.82 7.65
N ALA A 25 15.16 11.64 8.23
CA ALA A 25 14.63 12.41 9.35
C ALA A 25 15.28 12.04 10.70
N GLY A 26 16.16 11.03 10.76
CA GLY A 26 16.87 10.62 11.96
C GLY A 26 16.11 9.64 12.86
N HIS A 27 14.99 9.07 12.41
CA HIS A 27 14.29 8.02 13.14
C HIS A 27 14.95 6.64 12.93
N SER A 28 14.65 5.68 13.80
CA SER A 28 15.12 4.30 13.66
C SER A 28 14.07 3.45 12.96
N VAL A 29 14.49 2.59 12.04
CA VAL A 29 13.60 1.72 11.27
C VAL A 29 14.10 0.27 11.30
N SER A 30 13.19 -0.66 11.60
CA SER A 30 13.41 -2.10 11.42
C SER A 30 12.53 -2.62 10.30
N LEU A 31 13.12 -3.18 9.24
CA LEU A 31 12.40 -3.80 8.12
C LEU A 31 12.19 -5.30 8.37
N VAL A 32 10.94 -5.76 8.38
CA VAL A 32 10.62 -7.18 8.43
C VAL A 32 10.72 -7.78 7.04
N CYS A 33 11.53 -8.81 6.89
CA CYS A 33 11.71 -9.53 5.63
C CYS A 33 12.20 -10.97 5.84
N ARG A 34 12.44 -11.68 4.73
CA ARG A 34 13.04 -13.02 4.77
C ARG A 34 14.51 -12.94 5.20
N ARG A 35 15.02 -14.03 5.78
CA ARG A 35 16.39 -14.11 6.34
C ARG A 35 17.46 -13.59 5.38
N ASP A 36 17.49 -14.06 4.13
CA ASP A 36 18.53 -13.62 3.17
C ASP A 36 18.43 -12.13 2.85
N THR A 37 17.22 -11.59 2.80
CA THR A 37 17.00 -10.14 2.62
C THR A 37 17.42 -9.36 3.86
N ALA A 38 17.20 -9.90 5.06
CA ALA A 38 17.63 -9.28 6.31
C ALA A 38 19.16 -9.23 6.40
N THR A 39 19.84 -10.34 6.08
CA THR A 39 21.31 -10.40 6.00
C THR A 39 21.85 -9.35 5.03
N LEU A 40 21.30 -9.31 3.80
CA LEU A 40 21.70 -8.33 2.79
C LEU A 40 21.50 -6.88 3.25
N ILE A 41 20.33 -6.55 3.81
CA ILE A 41 20.03 -5.18 4.25
C ILE A 41 20.91 -4.80 5.44
N ASN A 42 21.16 -5.70 6.39
CA ASN A 42 22.03 -5.41 7.53
C ASN A 42 23.49 -5.21 7.11
N SER A 43 23.96 -5.89 6.05
CA SER A 43 25.33 -5.73 5.55
C SER A 43 25.51 -4.55 4.58
N GLU A 44 24.54 -4.32 3.69
CA GLU A 44 24.67 -3.39 2.56
C GLU A 44 23.73 -2.17 2.65
N GLY A 45 22.80 -2.14 3.59
CA GLY A 45 21.74 -1.15 3.67
C GLY A 45 20.69 -1.30 2.56
N THR A 46 19.77 -0.34 2.45
CA THR A 46 18.85 -0.16 1.32
C THR A 46 19.30 0.98 0.41
N ARG A 47 18.99 0.88 -0.89
CA ARG A 47 19.19 1.93 -1.89
C ARG A 47 17.84 2.33 -2.50
N VAL A 48 17.47 3.60 -2.38
CA VAL A 48 16.24 4.13 -2.99
C VAL A 48 16.58 5.20 -4.00
N ARG A 49 16.21 5.00 -5.26
CA ARG A 49 16.48 5.93 -6.37
C ARG A 49 15.21 6.67 -6.75
N MET A 50 15.26 7.99 -6.91
CA MET A 50 14.10 8.79 -7.31
C MET A 50 14.48 10.00 -8.15
N PRO A 51 13.61 10.46 -9.08
CA PRO A 51 13.83 11.70 -9.79
C PRO A 51 13.64 12.89 -8.84
N VAL A 52 14.40 13.96 -9.08
CA VAL A 52 14.28 15.23 -8.35
C VAL A 52 14.01 16.35 -9.36
N LYS A 53 13.02 17.20 -9.07
CA LYS A 53 12.63 18.29 -9.97
C LYS A 53 13.83 19.20 -10.24
N GLY A 54 14.10 19.47 -11.52
CA GLY A 54 15.20 20.35 -11.95
C GLY A 54 16.58 19.68 -11.97
N ARG A 55 16.66 18.35 -11.76
CA ARG A 55 17.92 17.60 -11.84
C ARG A 55 17.79 16.47 -12.86
N GLU A 56 18.84 16.29 -13.67
CA GLU A 56 18.94 15.15 -14.58
C GLU A 56 19.30 13.87 -13.82
N GLY A 57 18.72 12.75 -14.26
CA GLY A 57 18.95 11.44 -13.67
C GLY A 57 18.20 11.20 -12.35
N LEU A 58 18.58 10.11 -11.68
CA LEU A 58 18.01 9.71 -10.40
C LEU A 58 18.96 10.07 -9.27
N VAL A 59 18.41 10.57 -8.17
CA VAL A 59 19.13 10.68 -6.91
C VAL A 59 18.98 9.38 -6.14
N GLU A 60 20.10 8.85 -5.66
CA GLU A 60 20.12 7.65 -4.83
C GLU A 60 20.28 8.00 -3.36
N ILE A 61 19.43 7.40 -2.53
CA ILE A 61 19.51 7.44 -1.07
C ILE A 61 20.14 6.13 -0.60
N ASP A 62 21.35 6.19 -0.05
CA ASP A 62 22.00 5.07 0.65
C ASP A 62 21.70 5.18 2.15
N SER A 63 20.93 4.22 2.68
CA SER A 63 20.54 4.21 4.10
C SER A 63 21.70 4.27 5.10
N ARG A 64 22.90 3.81 4.72
CA ARG A 64 24.08 3.78 5.60
C ARG A 64 24.68 5.17 5.82
N GLN A 65 24.31 6.13 4.97
CA GLN A 65 24.77 7.52 5.02
C GLN A 65 23.75 8.43 5.72
N LEU A 66 22.64 7.87 6.24
CA LEU A 66 21.57 8.63 6.85
C LEU A 66 21.76 8.74 8.37
N PRO A 67 21.22 9.80 9.01
CA PRO A 67 21.35 9.99 10.45
C PRO A 67 20.55 8.97 11.27
N GLY A 68 19.50 8.37 10.70
CA GLY A 68 18.69 7.34 11.34
C GLY A 68 19.34 5.96 11.31
N LYS A 69 18.89 5.07 12.21
CA LYS A 69 19.40 3.70 12.30
C LYS A 69 18.50 2.73 11.54
N LEU A 70 19.08 1.97 10.61
CA LEU A 70 18.39 0.88 9.92
C LEU A 70 18.77 -0.47 10.52
N SER A 71 17.79 -1.37 10.63
CA SER A 71 18.01 -2.80 10.77
C SER A 71 17.00 -3.58 9.93
N ALA A 72 17.27 -4.86 9.69
CA ALA A 72 16.32 -5.79 9.10
C ALA A 72 16.26 -7.08 9.91
N VAL A 73 15.05 -7.60 10.09
CA VAL A 73 14.75 -8.71 11.00
C VAL A 73 13.76 -9.68 10.36
N THR A 74 13.79 -10.94 10.81
CA THR A 74 12.75 -11.89 10.42
C THR A 74 11.51 -11.73 11.31
N PRO A 75 10.31 -12.17 10.86
CA PRO A 75 9.10 -11.99 11.65
C PRO A 75 9.18 -12.54 13.08
N THR A 76 9.91 -13.64 13.28
CA THR A 76 10.05 -14.32 14.58
C THR A 76 10.96 -13.59 15.57
N ASP A 77 11.81 -12.68 15.09
CA ASP A 77 12.79 -11.97 15.92
C ASP A 77 12.25 -10.64 16.45
N VAL A 78 11.06 -10.25 16.01
CA VAL A 78 10.46 -8.96 16.35
C VAL A 78 9.85 -9.01 17.76
N LYS A 79 10.12 -7.95 18.52
CA LYS A 79 9.47 -7.63 19.80
C LYS A 79 8.66 -6.35 19.62
N PRO A 80 7.33 -6.43 19.39
CA PRO A 80 6.52 -5.26 19.04
C PRO A 80 6.62 -4.10 20.03
N GLU A 81 6.76 -4.38 21.33
CA GLU A 81 6.86 -3.40 22.41
C GLU A 81 8.08 -2.46 22.32
N GLN A 82 9.04 -2.74 21.45
CA GLN A 82 10.21 -1.89 21.21
C GLN A 82 9.94 -0.73 20.24
N TYR A 83 8.77 -0.71 19.61
CA TYR A 83 8.43 0.21 18.54
C TYR A 83 7.34 1.19 18.97
N ASP A 84 7.48 2.45 18.57
CA ASP A 84 6.45 3.48 18.75
C ASP A 84 5.34 3.35 17.68
N LEU A 85 5.67 2.83 16.49
CA LEU A 85 4.78 2.68 15.35
C LEU A 85 5.10 1.42 14.54
N VAL A 86 4.07 0.72 14.07
CA VAL A 86 4.18 -0.32 13.05
C VAL A 86 3.63 0.17 11.71
N CYS A 87 4.35 -0.03 10.62
CA CYS A 87 3.88 0.25 9.26
C CYS A 87 3.61 -1.04 8.50
N LEU A 88 2.44 -1.15 7.87
CA LEU A 88 2.05 -2.29 7.04
C LEU A 88 2.34 -1.99 5.56
N ALA A 89 3.37 -2.62 4.99
CA ALA A 89 3.90 -2.35 3.65
C ALA A 89 4.04 -3.60 2.75
N MET A 90 3.24 -4.64 3.02
CA MET A 90 3.10 -5.82 2.17
C MET A 90 1.73 -5.83 1.48
N GLN A 91 1.52 -6.71 0.51
CA GLN A 91 0.18 -6.95 -0.03
C GLN A 91 -0.66 -7.70 1.00
N GLU A 92 -1.96 -7.43 1.07
CA GLU A 92 -2.87 -8.02 2.08
C GLU A 92 -2.75 -9.55 2.25
N PRO A 93 -2.68 -10.37 1.17
CA PRO A 93 -2.58 -11.82 1.34
C PRO A 93 -1.30 -12.28 2.04
N GLN A 94 -0.24 -11.47 2.05
CA GLN A 94 1.04 -11.85 2.67
C GLN A 94 0.98 -11.85 4.20
N TYR A 95 -0.03 -11.22 4.80
CA TYR A 95 -0.19 -11.18 6.25
C TYR A 95 -0.71 -12.49 6.86
N SER A 96 -1.24 -13.39 6.03
CA SER A 96 -1.62 -14.76 6.46
C SER A 96 -0.45 -15.75 6.46
N ALA A 97 0.71 -15.36 5.90
CA ALA A 97 1.87 -16.24 5.80
C ALA A 97 2.39 -16.64 7.18
N SER A 98 2.87 -17.89 7.29
CA SER A 98 3.52 -18.40 8.51
C SER A 98 4.67 -17.49 8.95
N GLY A 99 4.77 -17.24 10.25
CA GLY A 99 5.65 -16.28 10.89
C GLY A 99 5.10 -14.85 10.90
N VAL A 100 4.49 -14.41 9.80
CA VAL A 100 3.86 -13.07 9.72
C VAL A 100 2.54 -13.03 10.47
N ARG A 101 1.73 -14.09 10.35
CA ARG A 101 0.44 -14.21 11.05
C ARG A 101 0.60 -14.12 12.57
N GLU A 102 1.60 -14.82 13.11
CA GLU A 102 1.94 -14.80 14.53
C GLU A 102 2.45 -13.42 14.95
N LEU A 103 3.27 -12.78 14.11
CA LEU A 103 3.72 -11.41 14.34
C LEU A 103 2.55 -10.41 14.35
N MET A 104 1.58 -10.53 13.43
CA MET A 104 0.39 -9.68 13.40
C MET A 104 -0.40 -9.79 14.71
N LYS A 105 -0.59 -11.02 15.21
CA LYS A 105 -1.20 -11.25 16.52
C LYS A 105 -0.40 -10.61 17.65
N ALA A 106 0.92 -10.77 17.67
CA ALA A 106 1.78 -10.16 18.69
C ALA A 106 1.72 -8.63 18.66
N ILE A 107 1.68 -8.01 17.47
CA ILE A 107 1.53 -6.56 17.30
C ILE A 107 0.20 -6.08 17.89
N ALA A 108 -0.90 -6.76 17.54
CA ALA A 108 -2.23 -6.42 18.04
C ALA A 108 -2.30 -6.49 19.56
N LEU A 109 -1.78 -7.57 20.17
CA LEU A 109 -1.75 -7.75 21.63
C LEU A 109 -0.86 -6.71 22.34
N ALA A 110 0.23 -6.27 21.69
CA ALA A 110 1.10 -5.21 22.21
C ALA A 110 0.47 -3.81 22.08
N LYS A 111 -0.64 -3.67 21.36
CA LYS A 111 -1.38 -2.40 21.15
C LYS A 111 -0.52 -1.28 20.58
N VAL A 112 0.44 -1.62 19.73
CA VAL A 112 1.27 -0.63 19.03
C VAL A 112 0.45 -0.01 17.90
N PRO A 113 0.37 1.33 17.77
CA PRO A 113 -0.37 1.95 16.69
C PRO A 113 0.21 1.54 15.34
N CYS A 114 -0.68 1.34 14.36
CA CYS A 114 -0.36 0.81 13.05
C CYS A 114 -0.75 1.80 11.95
N MET A 115 0.17 2.06 11.02
CA MET A 115 -0.08 2.83 9.79
C MET A 115 0.03 1.90 8.58
N SER A 116 -1.08 1.66 7.88
CA SER A 116 -1.05 0.91 6.63
C SER A 116 -0.64 1.80 5.46
N ILE A 117 0.35 1.37 4.67
CA ILE A 117 0.67 1.92 3.35
C ILE A 117 0.33 0.91 2.24
N MET A 118 -0.72 0.10 2.46
CA MET A 118 -1.25 -0.85 1.48
C MET A 118 -2.29 -0.18 0.57
N ASN A 119 -2.66 -0.82 -0.53
CA ASN A 119 -3.88 -0.42 -1.26
C ASN A 119 -5.13 -0.91 -0.54
N MET A 120 -5.09 -2.14 -0.03
CA MET A 120 -6.21 -2.73 0.69
C MET A 120 -6.31 -2.07 2.08
N PRO A 121 -7.42 -1.41 2.42
CA PRO A 121 -7.63 -0.90 3.77
C PRO A 121 -7.77 -2.09 4.74
N PRO A 122 -7.03 -2.12 5.86
CA PRO A 122 -7.24 -3.13 6.91
C PRO A 122 -8.68 -3.12 7.43
N LEU A 123 -9.22 -4.29 7.78
CA LEU A 123 -10.53 -4.40 8.47
C LEU A 123 -10.67 -3.46 9.68
N PRO A 124 -9.71 -3.35 10.62
CA PRO A 124 -9.82 -2.42 11.74
C PRO A 124 -9.89 -0.95 11.30
N TYR A 125 -9.32 -0.59 10.16
CA TYR A 125 -9.48 0.76 9.61
C TYR A 125 -10.91 0.98 9.09
N LEU A 126 -11.46 0.02 8.34
CA LEU A 126 -12.82 0.08 7.81
C LEU A 126 -13.85 0.19 8.96
N ALA A 127 -13.61 -0.48 10.08
CA ALA A 127 -14.45 -0.40 11.27
C ALA A 127 -14.51 1.00 11.91
N ARG A 128 -13.61 1.93 11.53
CA ARG A 128 -13.66 3.34 11.97
C ARG A 128 -14.67 4.17 11.19
N ILE A 129 -15.16 3.70 10.04
CA ILE A 129 -16.06 4.45 9.18
C ILE A 129 -17.50 4.38 9.76
N PRO A 130 -18.11 5.52 10.14
CA PRO A 130 -19.45 5.50 10.72
C PRO A 130 -20.49 4.88 9.78
N GLY A 131 -21.29 3.95 10.30
CA GLY A 131 -22.37 3.30 9.56
C GLY A 131 -21.89 2.35 8.45
N LEU A 132 -20.63 1.91 8.48
CA LEU A 132 -20.12 0.81 7.66
C LEU A 132 -20.01 -0.46 8.50
N ASP A 133 -20.58 -1.56 8.02
CA ASP A 133 -20.41 -2.88 8.64
C ASP A 133 -19.14 -3.55 8.10
N ALA A 134 -18.04 -3.46 8.85
CA ALA A 134 -16.78 -4.11 8.48
C ALA A 134 -16.86 -5.65 8.52
N SER A 135 -17.77 -6.24 9.30
CA SER A 135 -17.90 -7.70 9.39
C SER A 135 -18.44 -8.31 8.10
N GLY A 136 -19.35 -7.62 7.41
CA GLY A 136 -19.84 -7.97 6.08
C GLY A 136 -18.78 -7.88 4.98
N LEU A 137 -17.59 -7.32 5.25
CA LEU A 137 -16.50 -7.14 4.28
C LEU A 137 -15.42 -8.22 4.35
N ARG A 138 -15.54 -9.19 5.27
CA ARG A 138 -14.54 -10.26 5.48
C ARG A 138 -14.25 -11.07 4.23
N ALA A 139 -15.23 -11.25 3.34
CA ALA A 139 -15.07 -11.96 2.07
C ALA A 139 -14.10 -11.28 1.08
N CYS A 140 -13.72 -10.02 1.31
CA CYS A 140 -12.74 -9.29 0.51
C CYS A 140 -11.29 -9.59 0.89
N PHE A 141 -11.06 -10.26 2.01
CA PHE A 141 -9.73 -10.51 2.57
C PHE A 141 -9.35 -11.97 2.32
N HIS A 142 -8.07 -12.21 2.05
CA HIS A 142 -7.59 -13.57 1.87
C HIS A 142 -7.73 -14.38 3.17
N ASP A 143 -7.37 -13.76 4.31
CA ASP A 143 -7.62 -14.29 5.64
C ASP A 143 -8.03 -13.15 6.58
N ALA A 144 -9.34 -12.96 6.72
CA ALA A 144 -9.88 -11.91 7.57
C ALA A 144 -9.49 -12.05 9.05
N THR A 145 -9.15 -13.25 9.52
CA THR A 145 -8.90 -13.49 10.95
C THR A 145 -7.56 -12.94 11.43
N VAL A 146 -6.65 -12.61 10.52
CA VAL A 146 -5.39 -11.90 10.84
C VAL A 146 -5.65 -10.53 11.49
N TRP A 147 -6.84 -9.97 11.29
CA TRP A 147 -7.21 -8.65 11.74
C TRP A 147 -8.04 -8.64 13.03
N ASP A 148 -8.48 -9.79 13.53
CA ASP A 148 -9.51 -9.90 14.58
C ASP A 148 -9.07 -9.28 15.92
N ASP A 149 -7.79 -9.34 16.25
CA ASP A 149 -7.24 -8.82 17.52
C ASP A 149 -6.92 -7.31 17.47
N PHE A 150 -6.98 -6.67 16.29
CA PHE A 150 -6.59 -5.26 16.14
C PHE A 150 -7.70 -4.30 16.58
N GLU A 151 -7.35 -3.33 17.42
CA GLU A 151 -8.26 -2.25 17.82
C GLU A 151 -8.42 -1.21 16.70
N PRO A 152 -9.64 -0.89 16.24
CA PRO A 152 -9.87 0.12 15.20
C PRO A 152 -9.19 1.46 15.45
N GLY A 153 -9.25 1.98 16.68
CA GLY A 153 -8.63 3.26 17.05
C GLY A 153 -7.10 3.31 16.94
N LEU A 154 -6.45 2.13 16.88
CA LEU A 154 -5.00 1.98 16.71
C LEU A 154 -4.58 1.71 15.26
N MET A 155 -5.50 1.67 14.31
CA MET A 155 -5.19 1.50 12.88
C MET A 155 -5.46 2.78 12.12
N THR A 156 -4.46 3.27 11.39
CA THR A 156 -4.65 4.29 10.36
C THR A 156 -4.23 3.79 8.98
N LEU A 157 -4.66 4.50 7.94
CA LEU A 157 -4.39 4.19 6.56
C LEU A 157 -3.76 5.40 5.89
N CYS A 158 -2.81 5.10 5.03
CA CYS A 158 -2.23 6.01 4.09
C CYS A 158 -2.71 5.64 2.69
N SER A 159 -2.97 6.64 1.84
CA SER A 159 -2.92 6.43 0.38
C SER A 159 -1.47 6.55 -0.07
N PRO A 160 -0.77 5.43 -0.33
CA PRO A 160 0.56 5.49 -0.94
C PRO A 160 0.40 5.79 -2.42
N ASP A 161 0.68 7.02 -2.82
CA ASP A 161 0.67 7.36 -4.24
C ASP A 161 2.01 7.09 -4.98
N PRO A 162 3.19 6.94 -4.32
CA PRO A 162 4.43 6.73 -5.07
C PRO A 162 4.39 5.47 -5.93
N GLN A 163 4.76 5.61 -7.20
CA GLN A 163 4.99 4.44 -8.05
C GLN A 163 6.44 4.04 -7.96
N ALA A 164 6.69 2.90 -7.34
CA ALA A 164 8.02 2.34 -7.19
C ALA A 164 8.05 0.88 -7.62
N PHE A 165 9.21 0.43 -8.07
CA PHE A 165 9.44 -0.96 -8.47
C PHE A 165 10.88 -1.36 -8.13
N ARG A 166 11.09 -2.67 -7.95
CA ARG A 166 12.42 -3.25 -7.88
C ARG A 166 12.95 -3.45 -9.31
N PRO A 167 14.08 -2.86 -9.69
CA PRO A 167 14.69 -3.15 -10.98
C PRO A 167 15.06 -4.65 -11.06
N PRO A 168 14.76 -5.36 -12.16
CA PRO A 168 15.00 -6.81 -12.27
C PRO A 168 16.47 -7.22 -12.11
N GLU A 169 17.39 -6.39 -12.59
CA GLU A 169 18.84 -6.64 -12.59
C GLU A 169 19.53 -6.26 -11.26
N GLU A 170 18.78 -5.69 -10.32
CA GLU A 170 19.32 -5.17 -9.06
C GLU A 170 19.03 -6.09 -7.88
N LYS A 171 19.84 -5.97 -6.83
CA LYS A 171 19.66 -6.73 -5.60
C LYS A 171 18.32 -6.40 -4.91
N PRO A 172 17.77 -7.30 -4.08
CA PRO A 172 16.49 -7.10 -3.41
C PRO A 172 16.34 -5.86 -2.52
N ASN A 173 17.45 -5.23 -2.11
CA ASN A 173 17.53 -4.01 -1.29
C ASN A 173 17.52 -2.70 -2.11
N VAL A 174 17.36 -2.78 -3.44
CA VAL A 174 17.27 -1.63 -4.34
C VAL A 174 15.82 -1.38 -4.76
N LEU A 175 15.38 -0.12 -4.65
CA LEU A 175 14.06 0.33 -5.08
C LEU A 175 14.18 1.58 -5.96
N GLN A 176 13.45 1.61 -7.07
CA GLN A 176 13.38 2.78 -7.95
C GLN A 176 11.98 3.37 -7.96
N VAL A 177 11.89 4.68 -7.73
CA VAL A 177 10.67 5.47 -7.81
C VAL A 177 10.54 6.05 -9.21
N GLY A 178 9.48 5.70 -9.91
CA GLY A 178 9.12 6.30 -11.20
C GLY A 178 8.29 7.57 -11.05
N LEU A 179 7.34 7.59 -10.11
CA LEU A 179 6.49 8.75 -9.84
C LEU A 179 6.57 9.12 -8.35
N PRO A 180 7.23 10.25 -8.01
CA PRO A 180 7.48 10.63 -6.62
C PRO A 180 6.36 11.51 -6.04
N THR A 181 5.25 10.89 -5.64
CA THR A 181 4.12 11.55 -4.96
C THR A 181 4.19 11.33 -3.44
N ASN A 182 3.32 11.99 -2.67
CA ASN A 182 3.36 11.92 -1.21
C ASN A 182 2.57 10.72 -0.65
N PHE A 183 2.96 10.27 0.53
CA PHE A 183 2.14 9.44 1.41
C PHE A 183 1.12 10.34 2.10
N LYS A 184 -0.18 10.11 1.86
CA LYS A 184 -1.25 10.87 2.53
C LYS A 184 -1.90 10.00 3.59
N VAL A 185 -1.64 10.29 4.86
CA VAL A 185 -2.08 9.48 6.01
C VAL A 185 -3.25 10.14 6.72
N ALA A 186 -4.27 9.36 7.03
CA ALA A 186 -5.35 9.79 7.90
C ALA A 186 -4.89 9.89 9.36
N ARG A 187 -5.48 10.78 10.14
CA ARG A 187 -5.27 10.81 11.60
C ARG A 187 -5.66 9.50 12.28
N PHE A 188 -5.04 9.23 13.42
CA PHE A 188 -5.52 8.21 14.36
C PHE A 188 -6.77 8.70 15.11
N GLU A 189 -7.41 7.80 15.85
CA GLU A 189 -8.44 8.18 16.82
C GLU A 189 -7.83 8.92 18.01
N ASN A 190 -6.72 8.39 18.54
CA ASN A 190 -5.96 9.03 19.62
C ASN A 190 -5.11 10.21 19.08
N PRO A 191 -5.34 11.45 19.56
CA PRO A 191 -4.56 12.62 19.14
C PRO A 191 -3.05 12.49 19.38
N ALA A 192 -2.61 11.75 20.40
CA ALA A 192 -1.19 11.55 20.67
C ALA A 192 -0.49 10.73 19.57
N HIS A 193 -1.17 9.74 18.98
CA HIS A 193 -0.65 8.99 17.84
C HIS A 193 -0.65 9.83 16.57
N THR A 194 -1.64 10.72 16.40
CA THR A 194 -1.63 11.70 15.30
C THR A 194 -0.47 12.69 15.43
N ALA A 195 -0.23 13.24 16.63
CA ALA A 195 0.90 14.12 16.91
C ALA A 195 2.26 13.46 16.63
N MET A 196 2.38 12.15 16.88
CA MET A 196 3.56 11.38 16.48
C MET A 196 3.76 11.39 14.95
N LEU A 197 2.69 11.17 14.16
CA LEU A 197 2.77 11.25 12.71
C LEU A 197 3.10 12.66 12.21
N GLU A 198 2.54 13.69 12.84
CA GLU A 198 2.82 15.10 12.52
C GLU A 198 4.28 15.47 12.79
N GLN A 199 4.87 14.95 13.88
CA GLN A 199 6.29 15.10 14.15
C GLN A 199 7.14 14.40 13.08
N MET A 200 6.76 13.19 12.65
CA MET A 200 7.45 12.50 11.55
C MET A 200 7.31 13.26 10.24
N GLU A 201 6.14 13.84 9.94
CA GLU A 201 5.95 14.71 8.77
C GLU A 201 6.89 15.92 8.82
N ALA A 202 6.94 16.64 9.95
CA ALA A 202 7.78 17.81 10.12
C ALA A 202 9.27 17.45 9.97
N ASP A 203 9.72 16.35 10.58
CA ASP A 203 11.09 15.89 10.49
C ASP A 203 11.45 15.47 9.04
N ILE A 204 10.55 14.78 8.32
CA ILE A 204 10.74 14.42 6.90
C ILE A 204 10.73 15.66 5.97
N ALA A 205 9.93 16.68 6.29
CA ALA A 205 9.91 17.94 5.55
C ALA A 205 11.20 18.75 5.74
N ALA A 206 11.78 18.71 6.95
CA ALA A 206 13.03 19.39 7.28
C ALA A 206 14.28 18.65 6.78
N ALA A 207 14.21 17.33 6.60
CA ALA A 207 15.34 16.52 6.17
C ALA A 207 15.91 16.95 4.81
N ARG A 208 17.24 16.92 4.69
CA ARG A 208 17.98 17.21 3.45
C ARG A 208 18.96 16.07 3.19
N LEU A 209 19.14 15.72 1.92
CA LEU A 209 20.21 14.82 1.49
C LEU A 209 21.35 15.68 0.93
N THR A 210 22.60 15.41 1.31
CA THR A 210 23.75 16.07 0.68
C THR A 210 24.18 15.27 -0.54
N VAL A 211 24.12 15.87 -1.73
CA VAL A 211 24.58 15.23 -2.98
C VAL A 211 25.55 16.18 -3.68
N ASN A 212 26.79 15.73 -3.87
CA ASN A 212 27.87 16.54 -4.44
C ASN A 212 28.10 17.87 -3.68
N GLY A 213 27.99 17.84 -2.35
CA GLY A 213 28.15 19.01 -1.48
C GLY A 213 26.91 19.92 -1.38
N GLU A 214 25.86 19.66 -2.16
CA GLU A 214 24.61 20.43 -2.14
C GLU A 214 23.56 19.75 -1.26
N ALA A 215 22.94 20.50 -0.34
CA ALA A 215 21.82 20.03 0.44
C ALA A 215 20.51 20.13 -0.37
N ILE A 216 19.96 18.98 -0.76
CA ILE A 216 18.76 18.90 -1.60
C ILE A 216 17.54 18.46 -0.80
N ASP A 217 16.38 19.04 -1.15
CA ASP A 217 15.08 18.54 -0.72
C ASP A 217 14.61 17.42 -1.65
N LEU A 218 14.23 16.28 -1.06
CA LEU A 218 13.78 15.12 -1.83
C LEU A 218 12.25 15.01 -1.84
N PRO A 219 11.63 14.67 -2.99
CA PRO A 219 10.19 14.47 -3.10
C PRO A 219 9.77 13.19 -2.37
N VAL A 220 8.46 12.88 -2.35
CA VAL A 220 7.84 11.84 -1.50
C VAL A 220 7.87 12.22 -0.02
N LYS A 221 6.87 12.99 0.43
CA LYS A 221 6.71 13.38 1.84
C LYS A 221 5.64 12.53 2.52
N LEU A 222 5.68 12.49 3.85
CA LEU A 222 4.53 12.10 4.67
C LEU A 222 3.65 13.34 4.85
N LYS A 223 2.34 13.20 4.64
CA LYS A 223 1.33 14.25 4.77
C LYS A 223 0.18 13.74 5.62
N VAL A 224 0.09 14.24 6.84
CA VAL A 224 -0.98 13.91 7.79
C VAL A 224 -2.20 14.76 7.47
N HIS A 225 -3.36 14.12 7.47
CA HIS A 225 -4.65 14.74 7.20
C HIS A 225 -5.64 14.43 8.32
N ASP A 226 -6.46 15.43 8.66
CA ASP A 226 -7.52 15.29 9.67
C ASP A 226 -8.65 14.36 9.24
N SER A 227 -8.93 14.27 7.95
CA SER A 227 -9.99 13.41 7.42
C SER A 227 -9.53 11.95 7.35
N ILE A 228 -10.35 11.04 7.90
CA ILE A 228 -10.18 9.59 7.75
C ILE A 228 -10.59 9.09 6.36
N PHE A 229 -11.07 9.97 5.49
CA PHE A 229 -11.55 9.61 4.17
C PHE A 229 -10.56 9.91 3.05
N VAL A 230 -9.50 10.69 3.33
CA VAL A 230 -8.42 10.98 2.35
C VAL A 230 -7.88 9.70 1.70
N PRO A 231 -7.64 8.60 2.44
CA PRO A 231 -7.14 7.39 1.80
C PRO A 231 -8.12 6.73 0.81
N LEU A 232 -9.43 6.98 0.95
CA LEU A 232 -10.46 6.41 0.07
C LEU A 232 -10.45 7.02 -1.33
N ALA A 233 -9.81 8.18 -1.52
CA ALA A 233 -9.65 8.81 -2.84
C ALA A 233 -9.03 7.86 -3.87
N LYS A 234 -8.21 6.91 -3.41
CA LYS A 234 -7.57 5.91 -4.26
C LYS A 234 -8.55 4.91 -4.86
N TRP A 235 -9.70 4.66 -4.21
CA TRP A 235 -10.70 3.69 -4.70
C TRP A 235 -11.17 4.06 -6.11
N ALA A 236 -11.47 5.34 -6.36
CA ALA A 236 -11.92 5.80 -7.68
C ALA A 236 -10.88 5.52 -8.77
N MET A 237 -9.60 5.75 -8.49
CA MET A 237 -8.51 5.45 -9.41
C MET A 237 -8.35 3.94 -9.67
N LEU A 238 -8.43 3.14 -8.60
CA LEU A 238 -8.25 1.69 -8.70
C LEU A 238 -9.37 1.02 -9.50
N LEU A 239 -10.62 1.42 -9.27
CA LEU A 239 -11.78 0.86 -9.96
C LEU A 239 -11.89 1.35 -11.41
N THR A 240 -11.44 2.59 -11.69
CA THR A 240 -11.48 3.15 -13.04
C THR A 240 -10.36 2.61 -13.93
N GLY A 241 -9.16 2.41 -13.39
CA GLY A 241 -8.00 1.93 -14.14
C GLY A 241 -7.54 0.54 -13.73
N ASN A 242 -7.00 0.39 -12.52
CA ASN A 242 -6.21 -0.79 -12.15
C ASN A 242 -6.96 -2.11 -12.28
N TYR A 243 -8.19 -2.20 -11.77
CA TYR A 243 -8.97 -3.44 -11.84
C TYR A 243 -9.63 -3.62 -13.21
N ARG A 244 -9.91 -2.52 -13.93
CA ARG A 244 -10.35 -2.56 -15.32
C ARG A 244 -9.26 -2.98 -16.30
N CYS A 245 -8.01 -3.14 -15.87
CA CYS A 245 -6.99 -3.82 -16.66
C CYS A 245 -7.34 -5.28 -16.96
N VAL A 246 -8.19 -5.92 -16.15
CA VAL A 246 -8.57 -7.32 -16.30
C VAL A 246 -9.71 -7.44 -17.31
N GLY A 247 -9.43 -8.03 -18.47
CA GLY A 247 -10.44 -8.42 -19.46
C GLY A 247 -10.76 -9.91 -19.39
N ALA A 248 -11.72 -10.37 -20.20
CA ALA A 248 -12.09 -11.79 -20.28
C ALA A 248 -10.90 -12.68 -20.69
N ASP A 249 -10.21 -12.26 -21.76
CA ASP A 249 -9.19 -13.05 -22.44
C ASP A 249 -7.76 -12.54 -22.22
N GLY A 250 -7.58 -11.43 -21.52
CA GLY A 250 -6.25 -10.86 -21.30
C GLY A 250 -6.22 -9.63 -20.43
N MET A 251 -5.00 -9.13 -20.20
CA MET A 251 -4.76 -7.90 -19.45
C MET A 251 -4.46 -6.75 -20.40
N ARG A 252 -4.95 -5.55 -20.07
CA ARG A 252 -4.62 -4.31 -20.78
C ARG A 252 -3.83 -3.33 -19.91
N PRO A 253 -3.02 -2.43 -20.50
CA PRO A 253 -2.44 -1.30 -19.79
C PRO A 253 -3.47 -0.46 -19.04
N ILE A 254 -3.06 0.19 -17.94
CA ILE A 254 -3.94 1.10 -17.20
C ILE A 254 -4.38 2.26 -18.10
N ARG A 255 -3.46 2.81 -18.92
CA ARG A 255 -3.78 3.84 -19.90
C ARG A 255 -4.97 3.44 -20.77
N ASP A 256 -4.94 2.23 -21.32
CA ASP A 256 -5.97 1.77 -22.26
C ASP A 256 -7.29 1.45 -21.53
N ALA A 257 -7.23 1.05 -20.25
CA ALA A 257 -8.42 0.94 -19.41
C ALA A 257 -9.09 2.30 -19.17
N VAL A 258 -8.32 3.37 -18.92
CA VAL A 258 -8.82 4.73 -18.64
C VAL A 258 -9.23 5.47 -19.91
N HIS A 259 -8.44 5.38 -20.99
CA HIS A 259 -8.59 6.20 -22.19
C HIS A 259 -9.26 5.49 -23.36
N GLY A 260 -9.43 4.16 -23.30
CA GLY A 260 -10.15 3.42 -24.36
C GLY A 260 -11.63 3.78 -24.44
N ASP A 261 -12.22 4.18 -23.31
CA ASP A 261 -13.53 4.82 -23.22
C ASP A 261 -13.49 5.79 -22.04
N ILE A 262 -13.24 7.07 -22.35
CA ILE A 262 -13.02 8.10 -21.34
C ILE A 262 -14.30 8.50 -20.62
N GLU A 263 -15.46 8.43 -21.30
CA GLU A 263 -16.75 8.77 -20.71
C GLU A 263 -17.22 7.69 -19.75
N LEU A 264 -17.07 6.41 -20.11
CA LEU A 264 -17.28 5.31 -19.17
C LEU A 264 -16.35 5.44 -17.96
N SER A 265 -15.08 5.80 -18.19
CA SER A 265 -14.12 5.99 -17.10
C SER A 265 -14.51 7.14 -16.18
N ARG A 266 -15.01 8.25 -16.73
CA ARG A 266 -15.54 9.38 -15.96
C ARG A 266 -16.76 8.98 -15.12
N GLN A 267 -17.67 8.20 -15.69
CA GLN A 267 -18.86 7.70 -14.98
C GLN A 267 -18.49 6.80 -13.80
N ILE A 268 -17.60 5.82 -14.01
CA ILE A 268 -17.14 4.92 -12.95
C ILE A 268 -16.43 5.70 -11.86
N TYR A 269 -15.53 6.61 -12.24
CA TYR A 269 -14.79 7.42 -11.30
C TYR A 269 -15.73 8.27 -10.43
N GLY A 270 -16.67 8.98 -11.06
CA GLY A 270 -17.68 9.78 -10.38
C GLY A 270 -18.54 8.96 -9.43
N TRP A 271 -19.00 7.78 -9.86
CA TRP A 271 -19.80 6.89 -9.04
C TRP A 271 -19.06 6.42 -7.77
N VAL A 272 -17.77 6.06 -7.89
CA VAL A 272 -16.96 5.66 -6.71
C VAL A 272 -16.68 6.87 -5.81
N VAL A 273 -16.44 8.05 -6.37
CA VAL A 273 -16.32 9.30 -5.60
C VAL A 273 -17.60 9.58 -4.80
N ASP A 274 -18.77 9.46 -5.43
CA ASP A 274 -20.05 9.70 -4.78
C ASP A 274 -20.32 8.66 -3.67
N LEU A 275 -19.90 7.40 -3.85
CA LEU A 275 -19.91 6.41 -2.78
C LEU A 275 -19.02 6.83 -1.60
N CYS A 276 -17.78 7.28 -1.85
CA CYS A 276 -16.90 7.77 -0.80
C CYS A 276 -17.52 8.97 -0.05
N VAL A 277 -18.18 9.88 -0.75
CA VAL A 277 -18.90 11.01 -0.15
C VAL A 277 -20.06 10.52 0.73
N GLN A 278 -20.82 9.52 0.28
CA GLN A 278 -21.89 8.92 1.10
C GLN A 278 -21.37 8.22 2.36
N LEU A 279 -20.10 7.79 2.38
CA LEU A 279 -19.44 7.25 3.57
C LEU A 279 -18.99 8.34 4.56
N GLY A 280 -18.97 9.61 4.13
CA GLY A 280 -18.59 10.76 4.95
C GLY A 280 -17.40 11.56 4.43
N ALA A 281 -16.84 11.20 3.27
CA ALA A 281 -15.75 11.96 2.67
C ALA A 281 -16.22 13.35 2.20
N SER A 282 -15.34 14.36 2.32
CA SER A 282 -15.53 15.59 1.56
C SER A 282 -15.18 15.35 0.09
N ARG A 283 -15.82 16.07 -0.86
CA ARG A 283 -15.35 16.06 -2.26
C ARG A 283 -13.92 16.59 -2.38
N ASP A 284 -13.48 17.45 -1.46
CA ASP A 284 -12.11 17.98 -1.43
C ASP A 284 -11.07 16.94 -0.98
N ASP A 285 -11.50 15.88 -0.29
CA ASP A 285 -10.64 14.74 0.02
C ASP A 285 -10.34 13.91 -1.25
N MET A 286 -11.18 14.05 -2.28
CA MET A 286 -11.10 13.27 -3.52
C MET A 286 -10.23 13.97 -4.57
N VAL A 287 -9.69 13.18 -5.50
CA VAL A 287 -8.91 13.71 -6.62
C VAL A 287 -9.86 13.96 -7.81
N PRO A 288 -9.83 15.14 -8.45
CA PRO A 288 -10.59 15.39 -9.68
C PRO A 288 -10.25 14.39 -10.78
N PHE A 289 -11.26 13.95 -11.54
CA PHE A 289 -11.08 12.96 -12.60
C PHE A 289 -10.06 13.43 -13.65
N GLU A 290 -10.06 14.70 -14.03
CA GLU A 290 -9.14 15.27 -15.02
C GLU A 290 -7.67 15.10 -14.60
N LYS A 291 -7.38 15.27 -13.30
CA LYS A 291 -6.04 15.06 -12.75
C LYS A 291 -5.65 13.58 -12.86
N TYR A 292 -6.56 12.67 -12.55
CA TYR A 292 -6.32 11.24 -12.70
C TYR A 292 -6.16 10.83 -14.18
N ALA A 293 -7.04 11.27 -15.07
CA ALA A 293 -7.00 10.97 -16.50
C ALA A 293 -5.69 11.44 -17.14
N ALA A 294 -5.23 12.65 -16.82
CA ALA A 294 -3.95 13.18 -17.27
C ALA A 294 -2.78 12.30 -16.80
N ALA A 295 -2.74 11.93 -15.51
CA ALA A 295 -1.73 11.02 -14.98
C ALA A 295 -1.80 9.62 -15.64
N GLY A 296 -3.01 9.17 -15.99
CA GLY A 296 -3.28 7.89 -16.66
C GLY A 296 -2.62 7.73 -18.02
N GLN A 297 -2.29 8.83 -18.73
CA GLN A 297 -1.64 8.78 -20.04
C GLN A 297 -0.27 8.08 -20.00
N GLY A 298 0.46 8.21 -18.89
CA GLY A 298 1.78 7.61 -18.69
C GLY A 298 1.76 6.15 -18.20
N LEU A 299 0.58 5.57 -17.93
CA LEU A 299 0.47 4.26 -17.27
C LEU A 299 0.42 3.12 -18.28
N MET A 300 1.56 2.91 -18.95
CA MET A 300 1.72 2.00 -20.10
C MET A 300 1.74 0.50 -19.76
N LYS A 301 1.74 0.13 -18.48
CA LYS A 301 1.77 -1.27 -18.03
C LYS A 301 0.41 -1.66 -17.44
N PRO A 302 0.02 -2.95 -17.51
CA PRO A 302 -1.09 -3.45 -16.70
C PRO A 302 -0.80 -3.25 -15.20
N SER A 303 -1.86 -3.13 -14.42
CA SER A 303 -1.77 -2.98 -12.96
C SER A 303 -1.09 -4.17 -12.28
N SER A 304 -0.61 -3.98 -11.05
CA SER A 304 -0.02 -5.07 -10.26
C SER A 304 -0.97 -6.26 -10.10
N ALA A 305 -2.26 -5.99 -9.83
CA ALA A 305 -3.30 -7.01 -9.72
C ALA A 305 -3.47 -7.79 -11.04
N ALA A 306 -3.60 -7.08 -12.16
CA ALA A 306 -3.74 -7.71 -13.48
C ALA A 306 -2.52 -8.56 -13.85
N ARG A 307 -1.30 -8.05 -13.62
CA ARG A 307 -0.07 -8.80 -13.85
C ARG A 307 0.03 -10.03 -12.96
N ALA A 308 -0.36 -9.93 -11.68
CA ALA A 308 -0.36 -11.06 -10.76
C ALA A 308 -1.33 -12.17 -11.23
N LEU A 309 -2.55 -11.80 -11.63
CA LEU A 309 -3.51 -12.75 -12.19
C LEU A 309 -2.97 -13.43 -13.46
N ALA A 310 -2.39 -12.67 -14.39
CA ALA A 310 -1.79 -13.23 -15.60
C ALA A 310 -0.59 -14.15 -15.31
N ALA A 311 0.13 -13.92 -14.21
CA ALA A 311 1.23 -14.75 -13.74
C ALA A 311 0.75 -15.97 -12.92
N GLY A 312 -0.55 -16.23 -12.83
CA GLY A 312 -1.10 -17.40 -12.13
C GLY A 312 -1.35 -17.19 -10.64
N ALA A 313 -1.38 -15.96 -10.13
CA ALA A 313 -1.71 -15.71 -8.73
C ALA A 313 -3.11 -16.24 -8.39
N THR A 314 -3.20 -17.03 -7.31
CA THR A 314 -4.46 -17.60 -6.83
C THR A 314 -5.24 -16.64 -5.93
N ASP A 315 -4.60 -15.56 -5.50
CA ASP A 315 -5.12 -14.55 -4.59
C ASP A 315 -4.48 -13.20 -4.89
N ILE A 316 -5.25 -12.13 -4.75
CA ILE A 316 -4.84 -10.73 -4.89
C ILE A 316 -5.62 -9.87 -3.89
N GLU A 317 -5.20 -8.62 -3.67
CA GLU A 317 -6.03 -7.64 -2.96
C GLU A 317 -7.34 -7.40 -3.73
N ARG A 318 -8.49 -7.47 -3.04
CA ARG A 318 -9.83 -7.38 -3.66
C ARG A 318 -10.55 -6.08 -3.36
N ILE A 319 -9.93 -4.93 -3.65
CA ILE A 319 -10.59 -3.61 -3.51
C ILE A 319 -11.80 -3.51 -4.46
N ASP A 320 -11.79 -4.21 -5.60
CA ASP A 320 -12.96 -4.34 -6.48
C ASP A 320 -14.18 -4.92 -5.75
N LEU A 321 -13.99 -6.01 -5.01
CA LEU A 321 -15.04 -6.65 -4.23
C LEU A 321 -15.40 -5.80 -3.02
N LEU A 322 -14.42 -5.19 -2.37
CA LEU A 322 -14.63 -4.29 -1.23
C LEU A 322 -15.57 -3.15 -1.61
N VAL A 323 -15.26 -2.41 -2.67
CA VAL A 323 -16.11 -1.30 -3.13
C VAL A 323 -17.50 -1.77 -3.51
N LYS A 324 -17.62 -2.96 -4.14
CA LYS A 324 -18.92 -3.57 -4.43
C LYS A 324 -19.73 -3.83 -3.16
N LEU A 325 -19.16 -4.51 -2.17
CA LEU A 325 -19.89 -4.87 -0.94
C LEU A 325 -20.23 -3.65 -0.09
N VAL A 326 -19.33 -2.65 -0.04
CA VAL A 326 -19.60 -1.37 0.61
C VAL A 326 -20.78 -0.64 -0.05
N ALA A 327 -20.85 -0.63 -1.38
CA ALA A 327 -21.97 -0.04 -2.10
C ALA A 327 -23.29 -0.76 -1.83
N GLU A 328 -23.28 -2.09 -1.74
CA GLU A 328 -24.47 -2.89 -1.42
C GLU A 328 -25.01 -2.59 -0.02
N GLN A 329 -24.15 -2.33 0.97
CA GLN A 329 -24.58 -1.86 2.30
C GLN A 329 -25.28 -0.50 2.25
N LYS A 330 -25.07 0.30 1.20
CA LYS A 330 -25.75 1.57 0.95
C LYS A 330 -26.92 1.46 -0.04
N GLY A 331 -27.29 0.24 -0.44
CA GLY A 331 -28.35 0.01 -1.43
C GLY A 331 -27.98 0.44 -2.85
N LEU A 332 -26.68 0.59 -3.13
CA LEU A 332 -26.17 1.03 -4.43
C LEU A 332 -25.63 -0.15 -5.24
N ARG A 333 -25.64 0.01 -6.57
CA ARG A 333 -25.06 -0.96 -7.50
C ARG A 333 -24.44 -0.26 -8.70
N SER A 334 -23.29 -0.76 -9.15
CA SER A 334 -22.66 -0.38 -10.41
C SER A 334 -22.44 -1.61 -11.26
N GLU A 335 -23.00 -1.62 -12.48
CA GLU A 335 -22.82 -2.73 -13.42
C GLU A 335 -21.35 -2.91 -13.80
N SER A 336 -20.62 -1.82 -14.02
CA SER A 336 -19.20 -1.89 -14.36
C SER A 336 -18.35 -2.48 -13.23
N VAL A 337 -18.66 -2.14 -11.97
CA VAL A 337 -17.97 -2.74 -10.81
C VAL A 337 -18.33 -4.21 -10.67
N CYS A 338 -19.61 -4.58 -10.84
CA CYS A 338 -20.05 -5.97 -10.81
C CYS A 338 -19.36 -6.82 -11.89
N GLU A 339 -19.25 -6.30 -13.11
CA GLU A 339 -18.56 -6.96 -14.21
C GLU A 339 -17.07 -7.11 -13.93
N THR A 340 -16.43 -6.08 -13.39
CA THR A 340 -15.02 -6.14 -12.97
C THR A 340 -14.80 -7.26 -11.94
N VAL A 341 -15.66 -7.34 -10.91
CA VAL A 341 -15.61 -8.40 -9.88
C VAL A 341 -15.80 -9.78 -10.51
N ARG A 342 -16.74 -9.92 -11.46
CA ARG A 342 -17.00 -11.19 -12.18
C ARG A 342 -15.77 -11.66 -12.95
N LEU A 343 -15.14 -10.77 -13.71
CA LEU A 343 -13.93 -11.08 -14.47
C LEU A 343 -12.79 -11.52 -13.57
N ILE A 344 -12.54 -10.80 -12.47
CA ILE A 344 -11.49 -11.13 -11.51
C ILE A 344 -11.75 -12.49 -10.84
N ASN A 345 -12.99 -12.77 -10.43
CA ASN A 345 -13.36 -14.07 -9.88
C ASN A 345 -13.07 -15.20 -10.88
N GLY A 346 -13.40 -15.01 -12.17
CA GLY A 346 -13.10 -16.00 -13.21
C GLY A 346 -11.60 -16.25 -13.41
N TRP A 347 -10.76 -15.21 -13.32
CA TRP A 347 -9.30 -15.38 -13.34
C TRP A 347 -8.78 -16.14 -12.12
N LEU A 348 -9.25 -15.80 -10.92
CA LEU A 348 -8.84 -16.48 -9.69
C LEU A 348 -9.24 -17.95 -9.70
N GLU A 349 -10.44 -18.27 -10.15
CA GLU A 349 -10.92 -19.65 -10.28
C GLU A 349 -10.06 -20.46 -11.25
N ARG A 350 -9.78 -19.90 -12.45
CA ARG A 350 -8.87 -20.52 -13.43
C ARG A 350 -7.49 -20.80 -12.83
N ASN A 351 -6.91 -19.82 -12.15
CA ASN A 351 -5.58 -19.94 -11.55
C ASN A 351 -5.55 -20.98 -10.42
N ARG A 352 -6.57 -21.00 -9.56
CA ARG A 352 -6.69 -21.98 -8.47
C ARG A 352 -6.84 -23.41 -9.00
N LYS A 353 -7.63 -23.60 -10.07
CA LYS A 353 -7.76 -24.90 -10.74
C LYS A 353 -6.42 -25.36 -11.31
N ALA A 354 -5.72 -24.51 -12.05
CA ALA A 354 -4.41 -24.85 -12.62
C ALA A 354 -3.35 -25.15 -11.53
N ALA A 355 -3.35 -24.41 -10.42
CA ALA A 355 -2.46 -24.66 -9.30
C ALA A 355 -2.75 -26.02 -8.61
N ALA A 356 -4.03 -26.38 -8.45
CA ALA A 356 -4.44 -27.67 -7.89
C ALA A 356 -4.06 -28.84 -8.81
N GLU A 357 -4.27 -28.71 -10.12
CA GLU A 357 -3.87 -29.70 -11.12
C GLU A 357 -2.35 -29.93 -11.12
N LYS A 358 -1.57 -28.84 -11.07
CA LYS A 358 -0.10 -28.91 -10.96
C LYS A 358 0.33 -29.65 -9.69
N LYS A 359 -0.27 -29.31 -8.53
CA LYS A 359 0.03 -29.97 -7.26
C LYS A 359 -0.32 -31.46 -7.27
N ALA A 360 -1.44 -31.82 -7.90
CA ALA A 360 -1.83 -33.22 -8.05
C ALA A 360 -0.86 -34.00 -8.94
N ALA A 361 -0.40 -33.40 -10.05
CA ALA A 361 0.59 -34.02 -10.94
C ALA A 361 1.95 -34.22 -10.24
N GLU A 362 2.42 -33.24 -9.47
CA GLU A 362 3.66 -33.35 -8.68
C GLU A 362 3.58 -34.46 -7.62
N ALA A 363 2.42 -34.65 -6.99
CA ALA A 363 2.19 -35.69 -6.00
C ALA A 363 2.08 -37.11 -6.59
N VAL A 364 1.85 -37.26 -7.89
CA VAL A 364 1.86 -38.55 -8.59
C VAL A 364 3.28 -38.96 -9.01
N VAL A 365 4.18 -38.00 -9.14
CA VAL A 365 5.58 -38.20 -9.55
C VAL A 365 6.53 -38.37 -8.35
N ALA A 366 6.15 -37.85 -7.17
CA ALA A 366 6.84 -38.03 -5.90
C ALA A 366 6.43 -39.34 -5.21
#